data_AF-A0A9Q3I4W2-F1
#
_entry.id   AF-A0A9Q3I4W2-F1
#
_cell.length_a   1.000
_cell.length_b   1.000
_cell.length_c   1.000
_cell.angle_alpha   90.00
_cell.angle_beta   90.00
_cell.angle_gamma   90.00
#
_symmetry.space_group_name_H-M   'P 1'
#
loop_
_entity.id
_entity.type
_entity.pdbx_description
1 polymer ?
#
loop_
_entity_poly.entity_id
_entity_poly.type
_entity_poly.pdbx_seq_one_letter_code
_entity_poly.pdbx_strand_id
1 'polypeptide(L)' 'MEYKDHEGYTHDWVTLLPSVQLAYNTIQHSTTQKTPAVVEKGWNPLLPVDHLKNNLLNIHPTAKDFHDMWKRDCGTAAK' A
#
# COMPACT_ATOMS: atom_id res chain seq x y z
N MET A 1 33.12 9.45 10.69
CA MET A 1 32.24 10.52 11.19
C MET A 1 30.87 9.87 11.34
N GLU A 2 30.58 9.35 12.52
CA GLU A 2 29.32 8.63 12.79
C GLU A 2 28.29 9.64 13.24
N TYR A 3 27.22 9.81 12.46
CA TYR A 3 26.08 10.62 12.86
C TYR A 3 25.34 9.86 13.95
N LYS A 4 25.24 10.44 15.15
CA LYS A 4 24.43 9.93 16.26
C LYS A 4 23.25 10.86 16.44
N ASP A 5 22.06 10.32 16.24
CA ASP A 5 20.79 10.97 16.57
C ASP A 5 20.62 11.09 18.10
N HIS A 6 19.70 11.97 18.53
CA HIS A 6 19.45 12.31 19.93
C HIS A 6 19.09 11.09 20.82
N GLU A 7 18.74 9.95 20.23
CA GLU A 7 18.38 8.70 20.92
C GLU A 7 19.55 7.69 21.02
N GLY A 8 20.74 8.04 20.51
CA GLY A 8 21.95 7.25 20.68
C GLY A 8 22.09 6.04 19.77
N TYR A 9 21.18 5.86 18.79
CA TYR A 9 21.33 4.84 17.75
C TYR A 9 22.31 5.31 16.67
N THR A 10 23.29 4.48 16.32
CA THR A 10 24.10 4.67 15.13
C THR A 10 23.39 3.97 13.97
N HIS A 11 22.57 4.69 13.22
CA HIS A 11 22.05 4.14 11.98
C HIS A 11 23.17 4.12 10.93
N ASP A 12 23.68 2.93 10.61
CA ASP A 12 24.60 2.77 9.48
C ASP A 12 23.90 3.28 8.21
N TRP A 13 24.49 4.25 7.54
CA TRP A 13 23.87 4.93 6.39
C TRP A 13 23.49 3.94 5.29
N VAL A 14 24.23 2.82 5.16
CA VAL A 14 23.93 1.73 4.23
C VAL A 14 22.57 1.11 4.51
N THR A 15 22.21 0.95 5.78
CA THR A 15 20.91 0.41 6.20
C THR A 15 19.75 1.36 5.93
N LEU A 16 20.03 2.67 5.83
CA LEU A 16 19.04 3.70 5.52
C LEU A 16 18.85 3.92 4.01
N LEU A 17 19.76 3.45 3.16
CA LEU A 17 19.69 3.65 1.71
C LEU A 17 18.34 3.23 1.10
N PRO A 18 17.76 2.05 1.45
CA PRO A 18 16.46 1.66 0.90
C PRO A 18 15.34 2.62 1.31
N SER A 19 15.36 3.09 2.56
CA SER A 19 14.37 4.03 3.10
C SER A 19 14.43 5.39 2.41
N VAL A 20 15.66 5.90 2.18
CA VAL A 20 15.87 7.16 1.46
C VAL A 20 15.47 7.04 0.00
N GLN A 21 15.84 5.95 -0.66
CA GLN A 21 15.44 5.68 -2.04
C GLN A 21 13.92 5.62 -2.19
N LEU A 22 13.22 4.98 -1.24
CA LEU A 22 11.77 4.94 -1.22
C LEU A 22 11.16 6.34 -1.03
N ALA A 23 11.65 7.10 -0.06
CA ALA A 23 11.17 8.45 0.20
C ALA A 23 11.34 9.34 -1.03
N TYR A 24 12.54 9.35 -1.64
CA TYR A 24 12.83 10.14 -2.82
C TYR A 24 11.90 9.79 -3.99
N ASN A 25 11.69 8.50 -4.24
CA ASN A 25 10.89 8.03 -5.38
C ASN A 25 9.38 8.27 -5.23
N THR A 26 8.90 8.49 -4.00
CA THR A 26 7.46 8.66 -3.68
C THR A 26 7.06 10.10 -3.43
N ILE A 27 8.02 10.99 -3.17
CA ILE A 27 7.74 12.41 -2.96
C ILE A 27 7.49 13.11 -4.31
N GLN A 28 6.51 14.00 -4.35
CA GLN A 28 6.26 14.83 -5.53
C GLN A 28 7.38 15.85 -5.72
N HIS A 29 8.00 15.85 -6.90
CA HIS A 29 9.06 16.79 -7.21
C HIS A 29 8.46 18.15 -7.60
N SER A 30 9.06 19.25 -7.15
CA SER A 30 8.53 20.62 -7.33
C SER A 30 8.41 21.03 -8.80
N THR A 31 9.35 20.60 -9.65
CA THR A 31 9.38 20.98 -11.07
C THR A 31 8.41 20.18 -11.94
N THR A 32 8.20 18.90 -11.63
CA THR A 32 7.41 17.98 -12.47
C THR A 32 6.00 17.75 -11.91
N GLN A 33 5.76 18.12 -10.65
CA GLN A 33 4.53 17.86 -9.89
C GLN A 33 4.11 16.37 -9.85
N LYS A 34 5.03 15.48 -10.21
CA LYS A 34 4.85 14.03 -10.25
C LYS A 34 5.96 13.39 -9.43
N THR A 35 5.71 12.18 -8.96
CA THR A 35 6.71 11.40 -8.24
C THR A 35 7.74 10.87 -9.24
N PRO A 36 9.05 10.88 -8.92
CA PRO A 36 10.10 10.39 -9.81
C PRO A 36 9.84 8.96 -10.31
N ALA A 37 9.32 8.08 -9.45
CA ALA A 37 8.96 6.72 -9.85
C ALA A 37 7.95 6.65 -11.01
N VAL A 38 6.99 7.58 -11.03
CA VAL A 38 5.96 7.65 -12.10
C VAL A 38 6.53 8.26 -13.38
N VAL A 39 7.54 9.12 -13.28
CA VAL A 39 8.22 9.70 -14.45
C VAL A 39 9.11 8.66 -15.12
N GLU A 40 9.87 7.90 -14.34
CA GLU A 40 10.80 6.88 -14.86
C GLU A 40 10.08 5.67 -15.45
N LYS A 41 9.15 5.08 -14.68
CA LYS A 41 8.46 3.84 -15.07
C LYS A 41 7.16 4.09 -15.83
N GLY A 42 6.71 5.35 -15.88
CA GLY A 42 5.40 5.69 -16.41
C GLY A 42 4.27 5.27 -15.46
N TRP A 43 3.08 5.12 -16.03
CA TRP A 43 1.91 4.65 -15.30
C TRP A 43 2.03 3.15 -15.07
N ASN A 44 2.05 2.70 -13.81
CA ASN A 44 2.07 1.28 -13.48
C ASN A 44 0.76 0.65 -13.98
N PRO A 45 0.78 -0.27 -14.97
CA PRO A 45 -0.46 -0.90 -15.42
C PRO A 45 -1.08 -1.63 -14.24
N LEU A 46 -2.34 -1.30 -13.94
CA LEU A 46 -3.12 -2.06 -12.98
C LEU A 46 -3.14 -3.51 -13.46
N LEU A 47 -2.82 -4.44 -12.57
CA LEU A 47 -2.94 -5.86 -12.88
C LEU A 47 -4.41 -6.14 -13.24
N PRO A 48 -4.71 -7.10 -14.13
CA PRO A 48 -6.10 -7.43 -14.47
C PRO A 48 -6.98 -7.70 -13.23
N VAL A 49 -6.40 -8.22 -12.15
CA VAL A 49 -7.08 -8.43 -10.87
C VAL A 49 -7.57 -7.14 -10.20
N ASP A 50 -6.88 -6.01 -10.39
CA ASP A 50 -7.31 -4.72 -9.84
C ASP A 50 -8.45 -4.12 -10.68
N HIS A 51 -8.50 -4.42 -11.98
CA HIS A 51 -9.67 -4.14 -12.82
C HIS A 51 -10.88 -5.01 -12.47
N LEU A 52 -10.67 -6.25 -12.05
CA LEU A 52 -11.74 -7.14 -11.58
C LEU A 52 -12.36 -6.66 -10.27
N LYS A 53 -11.57 -6.06 -9.35
CA LYS A 53 -12.08 -5.50 -8.09
C LYS A 53 -13.04 -4.33 -8.28
N ASN A 54 -12.80 -3.49 -9.28
CA ASN A 54 -13.68 -2.36 -9.61
C ASN A 54 -15.02 -2.78 -10.22
N ASN A 55 -15.11 -4.01 -10.74
CA ASN A 55 -16.32 -4.64 -11.27
C ASN A 55 -16.87 -5.75 -10.34
N LEU A 56 -16.47 -5.76 -9.06
CA LEU A 56 -17.18 -6.56 -8.09
C LEU A 56 -18.56 -5.93 -7.94
N LEU A 57 -19.52 -6.60 -8.57
CA LEU A 57 -20.97 -6.40 -8.56
C LEU A 57 -21.39 -5.55 -7.36
N ASN A 58 -22.10 -4.46 -7.63
CA ASN A 58 -22.79 -3.67 -6.62
C ASN A 58 -23.63 -4.65 -5.79
N ILE A 59 -23.09 -5.08 -4.64
CA ILE A 59 -23.67 -6.17 -3.87
C ILE A 59 -24.99 -5.62 -3.40
N HIS A 60 -26.10 -6.13 -3.96
CA HIS A 60 -27.42 -5.74 -3.52
C HIS A 60 -27.45 -5.92 -1.99
N PRO A 61 -27.99 -4.97 -1.20
CA PRO A 61 -27.89 -5.00 0.27
C PRO A 61 -28.22 -6.37 0.85
N THR A 62 -29.20 -7.07 0.28
CA THR A 62 -29.58 -8.45 0.61
C THR A 62 -28.45 -9.48 0.51
N ALA A 63 -27.57 -9.40 -0.48
CA ALA A 63 -26.44 -10.32 -0.62
C ALA A 63 -25.33 -10.03 0.41
N LYS A 64 -25.17 -8.76 0.82
CA LYS A 64 -24.31 -8.39 1.94
C LYS A 64 -24.88 -8.91 3.26
N ASP A 65 -26.17 -8.71 3.48
CA ASP A 65 -26.88 -9.18 4.68
C ASP A 65 -26.84 -10.71 4.79
N PHE A 66 -26.97 -11.43 3.67
CA PHE A 66 -26.86 -12.89 3.63
C PHE A 66 -25.45 -13.39 3.97
N HIS A 67 -24.41 -12.74 3.43
CA HIS A 67 -23.02 -13.05 3.78
C HIS A 67 -22.73 -12.82 5.26
N ASP A 68 -23.23 -11.72 5.81
CA ASP A 68 -23.07 -11.37 7.22
C ASP A 68 -23.88 -12.29 8.14
N MET A 69 -25.04 -12.81 7.69
CA MET A 69 -25.78 -13.87 8.38
C MET A 69 -25.01 -15.19 8.37
N TRP A 70 -24.50 -15.62 7.21
CA TRP A 70 -23.73 -16.85 7.06
C TRP A 70 -22.48 -16.88 7.96
N LYS A 71 -21.77 -15.75 8.05
CA LYS A 71 -20.61 -15.62 8.95
C LYS A 71 -20.98 -15.73 10.43
N ARG A 72 -22.13 -15.20 10.83
CA ARG A 72 -22.61 -15.27 12.22
C ARG A 72 -23.05 -16.68 12.59
N ASP A 73 -23.80 -17.34 11.72
CA ASP A 73 -24.48 -18.60 12.05
C ASP A 73 -23.61 -19.83 11.76
N CYS A 74 -22.77 -19.78 10.73
CA CYS A 74 -21.95 -20.93 10.33
C CYS A 74 -20.46 -20.77 10.71
N GLY A 75 -20.00 -19.55 11.00
CA GLY A 75 -18.58 -19.24 11.24
C GLY A 75 -18.08 -19.46 12.67
N THR A 76 -18.96 -19.76 13.63
CA THR A 76 -18.59 -19.95 15.05
C THR A 76 -18.99 -21.34 15.55
N ALA A 77 -18.81 -22.36 14.71
CA ALA A 77 -18.85 -23.77 15.11
C ALA A 77 -17.44 -24.39 15.11
N ALA A 78 -16.42 -23.58 15.44
CA ALA A 78 -15.05 -24.04 15.61
C ALA A 78 -14.41 -23.32 16.80
N LYS A 79 -14.86 -23.65 18.01
CA LYS A 79 -14.00 -23.70 19.19
C LYS A 79 -14.56 -24.67 20.22
#